data_AF-A0A4Q1CA30-F1
#
_entry.id   AF-A0A4Q1CA30-F1
#
_cell.length_a   1.000
_cell.length_b   1.000
_cell.length_c   1.000
_cell.angle_alpha   90.00
_cell.angle_beta   90.00
_cell.angle_gamma   90.00
#
_symmetry.space_group_name_H-M   'P 1'
#
loop_
_entity.id
_entity.type
_entity.pdbx_description
1 polymer ?
#
loop_
_entity_poly.entity_id
_entity_poly.type
_entity_poly.pdbx_seq_one_letter_code
_entity_poly.pdbx_strand_id
1 'polypeptide(L)'
;MRTTLTIDPDVARLLQQAMHGEKRGLKETLNAALRRGLAHHAATAPVKPFVVEAKRMGLRAGLDPARLHDLADEMELEAFAATTRRLRRSRK
;
A
#
# COMPACT_ATOMS: atom_id res chain seq x y z
N MET A 1 -2.25 -12.05 -34.73
CA MET A 1 -2.93 -11.19 -35.73
C MET A 1 -1.97 -10.10 -36.19
N ARG A 2 -2.03 -9.69 -37.46
CA ARG A 2 -1.30 -8.52 -37.96
C ARG A 2 -2.31 -7.40 -38.23
N THR A 3 -2.05 -6.24 -37.65
CA THR A 3 -2.93 -5.08 -37.71
C THR A 3 -2.07 -3.86 -37.99
N THR A 4 -2.53 -2.99 -38.88
CA THR A 4 -1.94 -1.67 -39.08
C THR A 4 -2.70 -0.69 -38.21
N LEU A 5 -1.97 0.06 -37.40
CA LEU A 5 -2.54 1.02 -36.45
C LEU A 5 -1.86 2.36 -36.63
N THR A 6 -2.65 3.43 -36.63
CA THR A 6 -2.16 4.80 -36.61
C THR A 6 -1.98 5.22 -35.16
N ILE A 7 -0.82 5.79 -34.82
CA ILE A 7 -0.54 6.32 -33.48
C ILE A 7 -0.25 7.81 -33.55
N ASP A 8 -0.66 8.52 -32.51
CA ASP A 8 -0.35 9.93 -32.37
C ASP A 8 1.15 10.17 -32.08
N PRO A 9 1.70 11.35 -32.42
CA PRO A 9 3.13 11.63 -32.26
C PRO A 9 3.65 11.52 -30.82
N ASP A 10 2.82 11.84 -29.84
CA ASP A 10 3.13 11.73 -28.42
C ASP A 10 3.23 10.26 -27.97
N VAL A 11 2.30 9.41 -28.42
CA VAL A 11 2.32 7.96 -28.17
C VAL A 11 3.54 7.31 -28.82
N ALA A 12 3.90 7.73 -30.04
CA ALA A 12 5.11 7.27 -30.71
C ALA A 12 6.38 7.57 -29.89
N ARG A 13 6.47 8.78 -29.31
CA ARG A 13 7.58 9.17 -28.43
C ARG A 13 7.62 8.33 -27.15
N LEU A 14 6.48 8.09 -26.52
CA LEU A 14 6.40 7.23 -25.32
C LEU A 14 6.83 5.80 -25.61
N LEU A 15 6.43 5.26 -26.77
CA LEU A 15 6.80 3.91 -27.18
C LEU A 15 8.31 3.79 -27.45
N GLN A 16 8.93 4.79 -28.07
CA GLN A 16 10.38 4.85 -28.25
C GLN A 16 11.12 4.86 -26.91
N GLN A 17 10.66 5.66 -25.94
CA GLN A 17 11.25 5.71 -24.60
C GLN A 17 11.16 4.35 -23.88
N ALA A 18 10.00 3.68 -23.97
CA ALA A 18 9.78 2.36 -23.40
C ALA A 18 10.70 1.29 -24.03
N MET A 19 10.89 1.33 -25.36
CA MET A 19 11.81 0.43 -26.07
C MET A 19 13.25 0.59 -25.60
N HIS A 20 13.71 1.83 -25.37
CA HIS A 20 15.08 2.11 -24.91
C HIS A 20 15.30 1.64 -23.47
N GLY A 21 14.31 1.80 -22.59
CA GLY A 21 14.40 1.35 -21.21
C GLY A 21 14.43 -0.18 -21.08
N GLU A 22 13.64 -0.89 -21.90
CA GLU A 22 13.47 -2.34 -21.78
C GLU A 22 14.36 -3.17 -22.73
N LYS A 23 15.07 -2.52 -23.70
CA LYS A 23 15.83 -3.17 -24.78
C LYS A 23 15.01 -4.19 -25.59
N ARG A 24 13.72 -3.89 -25.81
CA ARG A 24 12.76 -4.75 -26.52
C ARG A 24 12.36 -4.18 -27.87
N GLY A 25 11.95 -5.08 -28.77
CA GLY A 25 11.44 -4.68 -30.08
C GLY A 25 10.09 -3.96 -30.00
N LEU A 26 9.74 -3.23 -31.07
CA LEU A 26 8.49 -2.47 -31.18
C LEU A 26 7.25 -3.32 -30.88
N LYS A 27 7.17 -4.52 -31.48
CA LYS A 27 6.04 -5.44 -31.32
C LYS A 27 5.85 -5.88 -29.87
N GLU A 28 6.93 -6.22 -29.17
CA GLU A 28 6.86 -6.70 -27.79
C GLU A 28 6.43 -5.59 -26.85
N THR A 29 7.06 -4.42 -26.99
CA THR A 29 6.77 -3.24 -26.19
C THR A 29 5.31 -2.79 -26.39
N LEU A 30 4.85 -2.72 -27.64
CA LEU A 30 3.47 -2.35 -27.97
C LEU A 30 2.46 -3.34 -27.41
N ASN A 31 2.69 -4.65 -27.58
CA ASN A 31 1.78 -5.66 -27.05
C ASN A 31 1.74 -5.66 -25.52
N ALA A 32 2.88 -5.45 -24.86
CA ALA A 32 2.95 -5.35 -23.40
C ALA A 32 2.18 -4.13 -22.90
N ALA A 33 2.36 -2.97 -23.54
CA ALA A 33 1.64 -1.74 -23.21
C ALA A 33 0.13 -1.90 -23.41
N LEU A 34 -0.30 -2.47 -24.54
CA LEU A 34 -1.72 -2.74 -24.82
C LEU A 34 -2.31 -3.72 -23.81
N ARG A 35 -1.61 -4.81 -23.47
CA ARG A 35 -2.06 -5.75 -22.43
C ARG A 35 -2.25 -5.05 -21.09
N ARG A 36 -1.30 -4.21 -20.67
CA ARG A 36 -1.39 -3.47 -19.41
C ARG A 36 -2.54 -2.45 -19.41
N GLY A 37 -2.72 -1.72 -20.51
CA GLY A 37 -3.78 -0.72 -20.66
C GLY A 37 -5.17 -1.36 -20.69
N LEU A 38 -5.31 -2.44 -21.47
CA LEU A 38 -6.60 -3.15 -21.63
C LEU A 38 -6.90 -4.12 -20.48
N ALA A 39 -5.93 -4.49 -19.65
CA ALA A 39 -6.15 -5.34 -18.48
C ALA A 39 -7.15 -4.72 -17.47
N HIS A 40 -7.28 -3.40 -17.43
CA HIS A 40 -8.27 -2.72 -16.58
C HIS A 40 -9.69 -2.76 -17.18
N HIS A 41 -9.81 -2.99 -18.49
CA HIS A 41 -11.09 -3.20 -19.16
C HIS A 41 -11.55 -4.65 -19.14
N ALA A 42 -10.65 -5.60 -18.86
CA ALA A 42 -11.09 -6.92 -18.43
C ALA A 42 -11.81 -6.72 -17.10
N ALA A 43 -13.11 -6.99 -17.07
CA ALA A 43 -13.97 -6.85 -15.91
C ALA A 43 -13.17 -7.24 -14.66
N THR A 44 -12.83 -6.25 -13.83
CA THR A 44 -12.13 -6.51 -12.59
C THR A 44 -13.02 -7.49 -11.85
N ALA A 45 -12.56 -8.74 -11.70
CA ALA A 45 -13.30 -9.73 -10.93
C ALA A 45 -13.65 -9.02 -9.61
N PRO A 46 -14.93 -9.03 -9.18
CA PRO A 46 -15.37 -8.23 -8.05
C PRO A 46 -14.44 -8.52 -6.88
N VAL A 47 -13.63 -7.53 -6.50
CA VAL A 47 -12.69 -7.68 -5.40
C VAL A 47 -13.54 -7.84 -4.16
N LYS A 48 -13.45 -9.00 -3.51
CA LYS A 48 -14.18 -9.25 -2.27
C LYS A 48 -13.81 -8.12 -1.29
N PRO A 49 -14.79 -7.44 -0.68
CA PRO A 49 -14.51 -6.42 0.32
C PRO A 49 -13.58 -6.99 1.40
N PHE A 50 -12.61 -6.18 1.83
CA PHE A 50 -11.80 -6.54 2.98
C PHE A 50 -12.70 -6.59 4.23
N VAL A 51 -12.76 -7.74 4.88
CA VAL A 51 -13.53 -7.95 6.13
C VAL A 51 -12.55 -8.30 7.23
N VAL A 52 -12.58 -7.54 8.33
CA VAL A 52 -11.79 -7.85 9.52
C VAL A 52 -12.50 -8.96 10.30
N GLU A 53 -11.92 -10.16 10.30
CA GLU A 53 -12.37 -11.27 11.15
C GLU A 53 -11.76 -11.15 12.55
N ALA A 54 -12.46 -10.45 13.44
CA ALA A 54 -12.02 -10.30 14.83
C ALA A 54 -12.05 -11.65 15.56
N LYS A 55 -10.92 -12.03 16.16
CA LYS A 55 -10.82 -13.19 17.06
C LYS A 55 -11.00 -12.76 18.51
N ARG A 56 -11.73 -13.56 19.30
CA ARG A 56 -11.86 -13.32 20.75
C ARG A 56 -10.55 -13.66 21.45
N MET A 57 -9.74 -12.64 21.73
CA MET A 57 -8.45 -12.80 22.42
C MET A 57 -8.54 -12.75 23.96
N GLY A 58 -9.68 -12.29 24.50
CA GLY A 58 -9.85 -12.06 25.93
C GLY A 58 -8.99 -10.90 26.47
N LEU A 59 -9.07 -10.65 27.78
CA LEU A 59 -8.18 -9.71 28.49
C LEU A 59 -7.12 -10.50 29.26
N ARG A 60 -6.00 -9.84 29.58
CA ARG A 60 -4.98 -10.42 30.46
C ARG A 60 -5.57 -10.63 31.86
N ALA A 61 -5.12 -11.68 32.55
CA ALA A 61 -5.53 -11.96 33.91
C ALA A 61 -5.23 -10.75 34.83
N GLY A 62 -6.17 -10.41 35.70
CA GLY A 62 -6.08 -9.24 36.57
C GLY A 62 -6.61 -7.93 35.97
N LEU A 63 -6.97 -7.90 34.68
CA LEU A 63 -7.64 -6.75 34.08
C LEU A 63 -9.16 -6.89 34.19
N ASP A 64 -9.78 -5.92 34.85
CA ASP A 64 -11.23 -5.77 34.92
C ASP A 64 -11.74 -4.99 33.69
N PRO A 65 -12.60 -5.58 32.84
CA PRO A 65 -13.19 -4.87 31.70
C PRO A 65 -13.92 -3.58 32.07
N ALA A 66 -14.49 -3.49 33.29
CA ALA A 66 -15.20 -2.31 33.76
C ALA A 66 -14.25 -1.18 34.21
N ARG A 67 -12.96 -1.48 34.41
CA ARG A 67 -11.95 -0.56 34.92
C ARG A 67 -10.77 -0.37 33.97
N LEU A 68 -11.03 -0.44 32.66
CA LEU A 68 -9.99 -0.20 31.64
C LEU A 68 -9.37 1.20 31.70
N HIS A 69 -10.03 2.17 32.34
CA HIS A 69 -9.46 3.51 32.57
C HIS A 69 -8.25 3.48 33.49
N ASP A 70 -8.23 2.63 34.52
CA ASP A 70 -7.08 2.51 35.43
C ASP A 70 -5.82 2.07 34.68
N LEU A 71 -5.96 1.10 33.78
CA LEU A 71 -4.86 0.65 32.92
C LEU A 71 -4.39 1.78 31.98
N ALA A 72 -5.33 2.55 31.44
CA ALA A 72 -4.99 3.68 30.58
C ALA A 72 -4.18 4.75 31.34
N ASP A 73 -4.59 5.08 32.57
CA ASP A 73 -3.92 6.03 33.44
C ASP A 73 -2.49 5.57 33.78
N GLU A 74 -2.32 4.29 34.13
CA GLU A 74 -0.99 3.68 34.37
C GLU A 74 -0.08 3.79 33.14
N MET A 75 -0.61 3.49 31.94
CA MET A 75 0.13 3.58 30.69
C MET A 75 0.52 5.03 30.35
N GLU A 76 -0.37 6.00 30.62
CA GLU A 76 -0.09 7.42 30.40
C GLU A 76 1.01 7.92 31.35
N LEU A 77 0.96 7.55 32.62
CA LEU A 77 1.99 7.89 33.61
C LEU A 77 3.36 7.34 33.20
N GLU A 78 3.42 6.08 32.75
CA GLU A 78 4.67 5.47 32.28
C GLU A 78 5.22 6.19 31.03
N ALA A 79 4.35 6.48 30.06
CA ALA A 79 4.72 7.21 28.84
C ALA A 79 5.24 8.62 29.15
N PHE A 80 4.60 9.33 30.09
CA PHE A 80 5.04 10.63 30.56
C PHE A 80 6.43 10.52 31.19
N ALA A 81 6.62 9.61 32.15
CA ALA A 81 7.90 9.41 32.83
C ALA A 81 9.04 9.06 31.86
N ALA A 82 8.77 8.21 30.85
CA ALA A 82 9.72 7.87 29.81
C ALA A 82 10.11 9.09 28.97
N THR A 83 9.12 9.89 28.55
CA THR A 83 9.32 11.11 27.76
C THR A 83 10.11 12.15 28.53
N THR A 84 9.75 12.42 29.79
CA THR A 84 10.47 13.36 30.65
C THR A 84 11.92 12.95 30.86
N ARG A 85 12.19 11.64 31.08
CA ARG A 85 13.55 11.11 31.21
C ARG A 85 14.37 11.34 29.94
N ARG A 86 13.77 11.12 28.76
CA ARG A 86 14.42 11.35 27.46
C ARG A 86 14.79 12.82 27.26
N LEU A 87 13.86 13.73 27.52
CA LEU A 87 14.09 15.19 27.40
C LEU A 87 15.16 15.69 28.38
N ARG A 88 15.21 15.15 29.60
CA ARG A 88 16.26 15.49 30.57
C ARG A 88 17.65 15.00 30.13
N ARG A 89 17.73 13.87 29.44
CA ARG A 89 19.00 13.36 28.88
C ARG A 89 19.47 14.15 27.67
N SER A 90 18.57 14.68 26.83
CA SER A 90 18.94 15.47 25.65
C SER A 90 19.30 16.93 25.97
N ARG A 91 18.97 17.42 27.17
CA ARG A 91 19.33 18.78 27.64
C ARG A 91 20.64 18.83 28.44
N LYS A 92 21.25 17.68 28.71
CA LYS A 92 22.62 17.57 29.25
C LYS A 92 23.58 17.32 28.11
#